data_AF-A0AAW2CLA1-F1
#
_entry.id   AF-A0AAW2CLA1-F1
#
_cell.length_a   1.000
_cell.length_b   1.000
_cell.length_c   1.000
_cell.angle_alpha   90.00
_cell.angle_beta   90.00
_cell.angle_gamma   90.00
#
_symmetry.space_group_name_H-M   'P 1'
#
loop_
_entity.id
_entity.type
_entity.pdbx_description
1 polymer ?
#
loop_
_entity_poly.entity_id
_entity_poly.type
_entity_poly.pdbx_seq_one_letter_code
_entity_poly.pdbx_strand_id
1 'polypeptide(L)'
;MALRGVWQLQKLVVSYSDWGGSSRGIRAFMESHLPAFKEKNPQLEVATELIRGNKNEWVVCVKNMDPEEVLLHATRLRNALGRKVVKLRTRHVTKHPSVQGLVEPYFEELNDCNQLCNLANALYTAVNLEPKLMRLFPANVSTVEWTSRPLYIAMQAWLVSPAGLNVFALNPNEVYA
;
A
#
# COMPACT_ATOMS: atom_id res chain seq x y z
N MET A 1 -16.44 -18.73 -3.13
CA MET A 1 -15.01 -18.42 -3.04
C MET A 1 -14.77 -18.06 -1.59
N ALA A 2 -13.89 -18.79 -0.92
CA ALA A 2 -13.61 -18.58 0.49
C ALA A 2 -12.34 -17.73 0.62
N LEU A 3 -12.34 -16.78 1.55
CA LEU A 3 -11.14 -16.01 1.90
C LEU A 3 -10.56 -16.62 3.17
N ARG A 4 -9.30 -17.11 3.10
CA ARG A 4 -8.64 -17.82 4.20
C ARG A 4 -9.45 -19.02 4.74
N GLY A 5 -10.12 -19.76 3.84
CA GLY A 5 -10.97 -20.90 4.21
C GLY A 5 -12.36 -20.53 4.74
N VAL A 6 -12.67 -19.23 4.91
CA VAL A 6 -13.97 -18.76 5.40
C VAL A 6 -14.84 -18.26 4.25
N TRP A 7 -16.08 -18.73 4.22
CA TRP A 7 -17.08 -18.30 3.26
C TRP A 7 -17.60 -16.91 3.61
N GLN A 8 -17.65 -16.03 2.62
CA GLN A 8 -18.02 -14.63 2.84
C GLN A 8 -19.53 -14.41 2.75
N LEU A 9 -20.25 -15.24 1.99
CA LEU A 9 -21.70 -15.19 1.91
C LEU A 9 -22.30 -15.85 3.15
N GLN A 10 -22.90 -15.05 4.03
CA GLN A 10 -23.53 -15.51 5.28
C GLN A 10 -25.02 -15.80 5.11
N LYS A 11 -25.73 -14.88 4.43
CA LYS A 11 -27.18 -14.94 4.25
C LYS A 11 -27.54 -14.79 2.78
N LEU A 12 -28.37 -15.69 2.26
CA LEU A 12 -29.00 -15.59 0.95
C LEU A 12 -30.48 -15.32 1.14
N VAL A 13 -30.93 -14.17 0.67
CA VAL A 13 -32.32 -13.74 0.78
C VAL A 13 -33.01 -13.92 -0.57
N VAL A 14 -34.11 -14.67 -0.59
CA VAL A 14 -34.91 -14.89 -1.79
C VAL A 14 -36.27 -14.22 -1.61
N SER A 15 -36.54 -13.22 -2.44
CA SER A 15 -37.82 -12.52 -2.50
C SER A 15 -38.60 -12.96 -3.74
N TYR A 16 -39.82 -13.45 -3.55
CA TYR A 16 -40.71 -13.84 -4.64
C TYR A 16 -42.15 -13.41 -4.32
N SER A 17 -43.00 -13.45 -5.34
CA SER A 17 -44.45 -13.25 -5.21
C SER A 17 -45.16 -14.56 -5.52
N ASP A 18 -46.29 -14.84 -4.88
CA ASP A 18 -47.12 -16.03 -5.18
C ASP A 18 -47.98 -15.83 -6.44
N TRP A 19 -48.30 -14.57 -6.74
CA TRP A 19 -49.13 -14.18 -7.87
C TRP A 19 -48.29 -13.47 -8.94
N GLY A 20 -48.54 -13.80 -10.22
CA GLY A 20 -47.85 -13.25 -11.39
C GLY A 20 -46.89 -14.23 -12.09
N GLY A 21 -46.71 -14.08 -13.40
CA GLY A 21 -45.85 -14.97 -14.20
C GLY A 21 -44.35 -14.66 -14.08
N SER A 22 -43.99 -13.46 -13.62
CA SER A 22 -42.61 -13.00 -13.68
C SER A 22 -41.67 -13.62 -12.64
N SER A 23 -42.23 -14.16 -11.57
CA SER A 23 -41.53 -14.92 -10.54
C SER A 23 -41.63 -16.44 -10.74
N ARG A 24 -42.09 -16.91 -11.91
CA ARG A 24 -42.23 -18.35 -12.21
C ARG A 24 -40.90 -19.11 -12.02
N GLY A 25 -39.80 -18.58 -12.55
CA GLY A 25 -38.50 -19.25 -12.46
C GLY A 25 -37.93 -19.33 -11.06
N ILE A 26 -38.10 -18.29 -10.23
CA ILE A 26 -37.64 -18.31 -8.85
C ILE A 26 -38.45 -19.30 -7.99
N ARG A 27 -39.76 -19.43 -8.23
CA ARG A 27 -40.59 -20.45 -7.55
C ARG A 27 -40.14 -21.87 -7.93
N ALA A 28 -39.94 -22.13 -9.22
CA ALA A 28 -39.43 -23.41 -9.69
C ALA A 28 -38.05 -23.73 -9.06
N PHE A 29 -37.16 -22.73 -8.97
CA PHE A 29 -35.86 -22.87 -8.29
C PHE A 29 -36.00 -23.21 -6.80
N MET A 30 -36.97 -22.61 -6.10
CA MET A 30 -37.20 -22.91 -4.68
C MET A 30 -37.63 -24.35 -4.43
N GLU A 31 -38.42 -24.92 -5.34
CA GLU A 31 -38.90 -26.30 -5.23
C GLU A 31 -37.82 -27.31 -5.63
N SER A 32 -37.10 -27.07 -6.73
CA SER A 32 -36.18 -28.06 -7.28
C SER A 32 -34.74 -27.95 -6.78
N HIS A 33 -34.17 -26.74 -6.79
CA HIS A 33 -32.72 -26.54 -6.67
C HIS A 33 -32.29 -26.01 -5.31
N LEU A 34 -33.14 -25.23 -4.63
CA LEU A 34 -32.82 -24.63 -3.34
C LEU A 34 -32.54 -25.65 -2.23
N PRO A 35 -33.27 -26.79 -2.10
CA PRO A 35 -32.95 -27.82 -1.11
C PRO A 35 -31.55 -28.41 -1.33
N ALA A 36 -31.24 -28.84 -2.56
CA ALA A 36 -29.92 -29.35 -2.93
C ALA A 36 -28.81 -28.29 -2.76
N PHE A 37 -29.13 -27.01 -2.95
CA PHE A 37 -28.18 -25.92 -2.73
C PHE A 37 -27.87 -25.70 -1.25
N LYS A 38 -28.85 -25.85 -0.36
CA LYS A 38 -28.69 -25.80 1.11
C LYS A 38 -27.83 -26.95 1.62
N GLU A 39 -28.10 -28.17 1.17
CA GLU A 39 -27.31 -29.35 1.57
C GLU A 39 -25.83 -29.21 1.20
N LYS A 40 -25.54 -28.64 0.03
CA LYS A 40 -24.16 -28.37 -0.42
C LYS A 40 -23.47 -27.24 0.36
N ASN A 41 -24.22 -26.38 1.04
CA ASN A 41 -23.69 -25.20 1.73
C ASN A 41 -24.35 -25.04 3.10
N PRO A 42 -24.06 -25.92 4.08
CA PRO A 42 -24.73 -25.92 5.39
C PRO A 42 -24.47 -24.64 6.22
N GLN A 43 -23.38 -23.92 5.91
CA GLN A 43 -23.02 -22.65 6.54
C GLN A 43 -23.84 -21.44 6.10
N LEU A 44 -24.65 -21.57 5.04
CA LEU A 44 -25.40 -20.47 4.45
C LEU A 44 -26.80 -20.41 5.08
N GLU A 45 -27.14 -19.29 5.70
CA GLU A 45 -28.52 -19.01 6.11
C GLU A 45 -29.32 -18.61 4.86
N VAL A 46 -30.34 -19.38 4.50
CA VAL A 46 -31.25 -19.01 3.40
C VAL A 46 -32.57 -18.57 3.99
N ALA A 47 -32.90 -17.29 3.83
CA ALA A 47 -34.16 -16.71 4.30
C ALA A 47 -35.06 -16.32 3.12
N THR A 48 -36.36 -16.56 3.27
CA THR A 48 -37.40 -16.10 2.35
C THR A 48 -38.07 -14.88 2.97
N GLU A 49 -37.41 -13.73 2.91
CA GLU A 49 -37.92 -12.49 3.52
C GLU A 49 -37.70 -11.31 2.59
N LEU A 50 -38.59 -10.32 2.67
CA LEU A 50 -38.39 -9.02 2.05
C LEU A 50 -37.52 -8.15 2.98
N ILE A 51 -36.19 -8.33 2.92
CA ILE A 51 -35.28 -7.51 3.75
C ILE A 51 -35.01 -6.18 3.03
N ARG A 52 -35.31 -5.07 3.71
CA ARG A 52 -34.90 -3.72 3.30
C ARG A 52 -33.53 -3.39 3.90
N GLY A 53 -32.46 -3.58 3.11
CA GLY A 53 -31.26 -2.75 3.12
C GLY A 53 -30.27 -2.92 4.28
N ASN A 54 -29.36 -3.87 4.16
CA ASN A 54 -28.05 -3.85 4.82
C ASN A 54 -26.95 -3.21 3.95
N LYS A 55 -25.89 -2.75 4.61
CA LYS A 55 -24.84 -1.88 4.02
C LYS A 55 -23.94 -2.55 2.97
N ASN A 56 -23.95 -3.89 2.84
CA ASN A 56 -23.11 -4.65 1.90
C ASN A 56 -23.91 -5.69 1.09
N GLU A 57 -25.12 -5.34 0.65
CA GLU A 57 -25.97 -6.23 -0.11
C GLU A 57 -25.66 -6.21 -1.61
N TRP A 58 -25.67 -7.39 -2.23
CA TRP A 58 -25.63 -7.54 -3.68
C TRP A 58 -27.00 -7.98 -4.13
N VAL A 59 -27.72 -7.07 -4.78
CA VAL A 59 -29.06 -7.33 -5.28
C VAL A 59 -28.97 -7.70 -6.75
N VAL A 60 -29.51 -8.87 -7.09
CA VAL A 60 -29.62 -9.35 -8.47
C VAL A 60 -31.11 -9.50 -8.78
N CYS A 61 -31.57 -8.87 -9.85
CA CYS A 61 -32.93 -9.03 -10.33
C CYS A 61 -33.06 -10.36 -11.09
N VAL A 62 -34.06 -11.17 -10.73
CA VAL A 62 -34.26 -12.52 -11.29
C VAL A 62 -35.61 -12.62 -12.04
N LYS A 63 -36.03 -11.51 -12.65
CA LYS A 63 -37.35 -11.41 -13.30
C LYS A 63 -37.36 -12.20 -14.61
N ASN A 64 -38.35 -13.07 -14.81
CA ASN A 64 -38.54 -13.89 -16.02
C ASN A 64 -37.35 -14.77 -16.40
N MET A 65 -36.46 -15.10 -15.46
CA MET A 65 -35.34 -16.01 -15.70
C MET A 65 -35.76 -17.46 -15.51
N ASP A 66 -35.02 -18.38 -16.10
CA ASP A 66 -35.21 -19.82 -15.89
C ASP A 66 -34.56 -20.28 -14.57
N PRO A 67 -35.05 -21.38 -13.95
CA PRO A 67 -34.53 -21.85 -12.66
C PRO A 67 -33.03 -22.17 -12.68
N GLU A 68 -32.49 -22.60 -13.82
CA GLU A 68 -31.05 -22.85 -14.01
C GLU A 68 -30.23 -21.55 -14.00
N GLU A 69 -30.74 -20.49 -14.63
CA GLU A 69 -30.11 -19.18 -14.61
C GLU A 69 -30.11 -18.59 -13.20
N VAL A 70 -31.20 -18.79 -12.46
CA VAL A 70 -31.28 -18.42 -11.03
C VAL A 70 -30.20 -19.14 -10.23
N LEU A 71 -30.02 -20.45 -10.44
CA LEU A 71 -28.97 -21.24 -9.79
C LEU A 71 -27.57 -20.70 -10.12
N LEU A 72 -27.34 -20.31 -11.38
CA LEU A 72 -26.08 -19.70 -11.79
C LEU A 72 -25.83 -18.38 -11.04
N HIS A 73 -26.86 -17.54 -10.90
CA HIS A 73 -26.76 -16.30 -10.12
C HIS A 73 -26.51 -16.56 -8.62
N ALA A 74 -27.22 -17.52 -8.01
CA ALA A 74 -26.99 -17.93 -6.62
C ALA A 74 -25.56 -18.46 -6.42
N THR A 75 -25.05 -19.23 -7.38
CA THR A 75 -23.67 -19.74 -7.38
C THR A 75 -22.65 -18.61 -7.51
N ARG A 76 -22.92 -17.60 -8.35
CA ARG A 76 -22.09 -16.40 -8.48
C ARG A 76 -22.05 -15.61 -7.17
N LEU A 77 -23.19 -15.41 -6.51
CA LEU A 77 -23.26 -14.73 -5.21
C LEU A 77 -22.49 -15.49 -4.12
N ARG A 78 -22.66 -16.81 -4.06
CA ARG A 78 -21.87 -17.68 -3.17
C ARG A 78 -20.37 -17.63 -3.48
N ASN A 79 -20.03 -17.38 -4.74
CA ASN A 79 -18.65 -17.23 -5.17
C ASN A 79 -18.09 -15.82 -5.04
N ALA A 80 -18.89 -14.83 -4.72
CA ALA A 80 -18.44 -13.46 -4.51
C ALA A 80 -17.79 -13.27 -3.13
N LEU A 81 -16.89 -12.28 -3.04
CA LEU A 81 -16.26 -11.85 -1.79
C LEU A 81 -17.01 -10.68 -1.11
N GLY A 82 -18.01 -10.10 -1.77
CA GLY A 82 -18.76 -8.93 -1.26
C GLY A 82 -18.07 -7.58 -1.45
N ARG A 83 -16.84 -7.52 -2.00
CA ARG A 83 -16.14 -6.25 -2.31
C ARG A 83 -16.73 -5.59 -3.54
N LYS A 84 -17.00 -4.28 -3.49
CA LYS A 84 -17.50 -3.51 -4.64
C LYS A 84 -16.64 -3.74 -5.88
N VAL A 85 -17.28 -4.04 -7.01
CA VAL A 85 -16.59 -4.18 -8.30
C VAL A 85 -16.10 -2.81 -8.72
N VAL A 86 -14.78 -2.65 -8.77
CA VAL A 86 -14.11 -1.44 -9.22
C VAL A 86 -13.26 -1.79 -10.43
N LYS A 87 -13.27 -0.92 -11.45
CA LYS A 87 -12.38 -1.07 -12.60
C LYS A 87 -10.93 -0.90 -12.13
N LEU A 88 -10.16 -1.99 -12.14
CA LEU A 88 -8.73 -1.94 -11.88
C LEU A 88 -8.00 -1.41 -13.12
N ARG A 89 -6.98 -0.57 -12.92
CA ARG A 89 -6.13 -0.06 -14.02
C ARG A 89 -5.20 -1.15 -14.53
N THR A 90 -4.65 -1.96 -13.63
CA THR A 90 -3.73 -3.06 -13.91
C THR A 90 -4.38 -4.39 -13.58
N ARG A 91 -3.97 -5.46 -14.29
CA ARG A 91 -4.46 -6.83 -14.03
C ARG A 91 -3.99 -7.37 -12.68
N HIS A 92 -2.78 -7.03 -12.27
CA HIS A 92 -2.17 -7.45 -11.00
C HIS A 92 -2.03 -6.24 -10.07
N VAL A 93 -2.34 -6.45 -8.79
CA VAL A 93 -2.13 -5.49 -7.71
C VAL A 93 -1.35 -6.21 -6.63
N THR A 94 -0.10 -5.82 -6.46
CA THR A 94 0.80 -6.41 -5.46
C THR A 94 1.19 -5.33 -4.46
N LYS A 95 1.09 -5.62 -3.16
CA LYS A 95 1.51 -4.68 -2.11
C LYS A 95 3.04 -4.53 -2.03
N HIS A 96 3.76 -5.60 -2.38
CA HIS A 96 5.21 -5.68 -2.35
C HIS A 96 5.72 -6.00 -3.76
N PRO A 97 5.97 -4.98 -4.60
CA PRO A 97 6.38 -5.19 -5.99
C PRO A 97 7.77 -5.82 -6.12
N SER A 98 8.66 -5.60 -5.15
CA SER A 98 10.01 -6.17 -5.11
C SER A 98 10.33 -6.76 -3.74
N VAL A 99 11.22 -7.76 -3.74
CA VAL A 99 11.73 -8.42 -2.53
C VAL A 99 13.10 -7.86 -2.12
N GLN A 100 13.94 -7.49 -3.09
CA GLN A 100 15.32 -7.03 -2.89
C GLN A 100 15.47 -5.51 -2.79
N GLY A 101 14.39 -4.76 -3.00
CA GLY A 101 14.41 -3.30 -3.12
C GLY A 101 13.91 -2.82 -4.48
N LEU A 102 13.52 -1.55 -4.54
CA LEU A 102 13.30 -0.88 -5.82
C LEU A 102 14.65 -0.38 -6.33
N VAL A 103 14.86 -0.42 -7.64
CA VAL A 103 16.06 0.15 -8.23
C VAL A 103 15.98 1.67 -8.08
N GLU A 104 16.83 2.23 -7.23
CA GLU A 104 17.00 3.68 -7.14
C GLU A 104 17.99 4.15 -8.22
N PRO A 105 17.70 5.27 -8.93
CA PRO A 105 18.50 5.71 -10.07
C PRO A 105 19.91 6.22 -9.70
N TYR A 106 20.22 6.43 -8.42
CA TYR A 106 21.49 7.00 -7.95
C TYR A 106 22.45 5.97 -7.36
N PHE A 107 22.22 4.67 -7.58
CA PHE A 107 22.98 3.62 -6.89
C PHE A 107 24.36 3.31 -7.49
N GLU A 108 24.73 3.92 -8.64
CA GLU A 108 26.03 3.69 -9.29
C GLU A 108 27.15 4.65 -8.83
N GLU A 109 26.86 5.67 -8.03
CA GLU A 109 27.84 6.73 -7.73
C GLU A 109 28.85 6.40 -6.59
N LEU A 110 28.76 5.23 -5.95
CA LEU A 110 29.60 4.87 -4.79
C LEU A 110 30.50 3.64 -5.01
N ASN A 111 30.88 3.33 -6.26
CA ASN A 111 31.81 2.24 -6.54
C ASN A 111 33.17 2.66 -7.12
N ASP A 112 33.45 3.95 -7.22
CA ASP A 112 34.76 4.43 -7.58
C ASP A 112 35.70 4.44 -6.35
N CYS A 113 36.12 3.26 -5.88
CA CYS A 113 37.20 3.13 -4.88
C CYS A 113 38.48 3.89 -5.27
N ASN A 114 38.67 4.15 -6.57
CA ASN A 114 39.78 4.94 -7.08
C ASN A 114 39.64 6.45 -6.80
N GLN A 115 38.42 7.01 -6.76
CA GLN A 115 38.23 8.44 -6.50
C GLN A 115 38.53 8.79 -5.03
N LEU A 116 38.12 7.94 -4.07
CA LEU A 116 38.43 8.14 -2.65
C LEU A 116 39.92 7.97 -2.34
N CYS A 117 40.59 6.98 -2.95
CA CYS A 117 42.04 6.80 -2.81
C CYS A 117 42.83 7.96 -3.43
N ASN A 118 42.38 8.51 -4.56
CA ASN A 118 43.03 9.67 -5.19
C ASN A 118 42.86 10.96 -4.38
N LEU A 119 41.69 11.18 -3.77
CA LEU A 119 41.44 12.30 -2.84
C LEU A 119 42.26 12.18 -1.54
N ALA A 120 42.35 10.98 -0.97
CA ALA A 120 43.16 10.73 0.22
C ALA A 120 44.67 10.96 -0.05
N ASN A 121 45.17 10.52 -1.21
CA ASN A 121 46.56 10.76 -1.62
C ASN A 121 46.83 12.23 -1.95
N ALA A 122 45.88 12.96 -2.54
CA ALA A 122 45.99 14.40 -2.80
C ALA A 122 46.00 15.25 -1.51
N LEU A 123 45.23 14.87 -0.50
CA LEU A 123 45.27 15.51 0.82
C LEU A 123 46.60 15.23 1.55
N TYR A 124 47.11 14.00 1.46
CA TYR A 124 48.38 13.64 2.09
C TYR A 124 49.58 14.34 1.44
N THR A 125 49.57 14.58 0.13
CA THR A 125 50.59 15.39 -0.55
C THR A 125 50.44 16.88 -0.25
N ALA A 126 49.22 17.41 -0.17
CA ALA A 126 48.99 18.82 0.20
C ALA A 126 49.46 19.13 1.64
N VAL A 127 49.23 18.24 2.60
CA VAL A 127 49.71 18.40 3.99
C VAL A 127 51.24 18.34 4.09
N ASN A 128 51.90 17.61 3.18
CA ASN A 128 53.36 17.43 3.18
C ASN A 128 54.13 18.41 2.26
N LEU A 129 53.44 19.28 1.52
CA LEU A 129 54.06 20.24 0.58
C LEU A 129 54.28 21.65 1.16
N GLU A 130 53.90 21.92 2.41
CA GLU A 130 54.29 23.16 3.10
C GLU A 130 54.98 22.92 4.47
N PRO A 131 56.24 22.47 4.50
CA PRO A 131 57.03 22.49 5.74
C PRO A 131 57.54 23.91 6.11
N LYS A 132 56.99 24.99 5.54
CA LYS A 132 57.48 26.37 5.78
C LYS A 132 56.52 27.33 6.50
N LEU A 133 55.29 26.92 6.79
CA LEU A 133 54.35 27.74 7.60
C LEU A 133 53.91 27.07 8.91
N MET A 134 54.73 26.16 9.45
CA MET A 134 54.59 25.63 10.82
C MET A 134 55.15 26.61 11.87
N ARG A 135 54.78 27.89 11.78
CA ARG A 135 54.91 28.87 12.87
C ARG A 135 53.72 29.82 12.76
N LEU A 136 53.00 29.96 13.86
CA LEU A 136 51.85 30.84 14.10
C LEU A 136 50.46 30.17 14.08
N PHE A 137 50.25 29.10 14.86
CA PHE A 137 48.95 28.93 15.54
C PHE A 137 49.17 28.38 16.95
N PRO A 138 48.62 29.01 18.00
CA PRO A 138 48.76 28.54 19.37
C PRO A 138 47.98 27.25 19.58
N ALA A 139 48.56 26.35 20.38
CA ALA A 139 47.93 25.17 20.91
C ALA A 139 46.65 25.55 21.68
N ASN A 140 45.49 25.14 21.17
CA ASN A 140 44.31 24.77 21.95
C ASN A 140 43.11 24.53 21.02
N VAL A 141 42.89 23.28 20.61
CA VAL A 141 41.53 22.76 20.44
C VAL A 141 41.54 21.30 20.90
N SER A 142 40.76 21.04 21.93
CA SER A 142 40.48 19.74 22.53
C SER A 142 39.67 18.84 21.59
N THR A 143 40.04 17.56 21.60
CA THR A 143 39.28 16.34 21.23
C THR A 143 37.81 16.51 20.80
N VAL A 144 37.49 16.00 19.61
CA VAL A 144 36.11 15.75 19.15
C VAL A 144 35.83 14.24 19.29
N GLU A 145 34.93 13.89 20.21
CA GLU A 145 34.36 12.54 20.32
C GLU A 145 33.20 12.37 19.33
N TRP A 146 33.20 11.23 18.62
CA TRP A 146 32.11 10.83 17.74
C TRP A 146 31.21 9.85 18.50
N THR A 147 30.00 10.26 18.85
CA THR A 147 28.97 9.31 19.28
C THR A 147 28.08 8.96 18.08
N SER A 148 27.96 7.66 17.85
CA SER A 148 27.28 7.07 16.70
C SER A 148 25.79 6.93 16.96
N ARG A 149 24.96 7.81 16.35
CA ARG A 149 23.56 7.49 16.04
C ARG A 149 23.15 8.02 14.67
N PRO A 150 22.45 7.21 13.85
CA PRO A 150 22.14 7.55 12.47
C PRO A 150 20.80 8.28 12.40
N LEU A 151 20.71 9.18 11.41
CA LEU A 151 19.58 9.99 10.93
C LEU A 151 19.77 11.48 11.23
N TYR A 152 19.93 12.24 10.14
CA TYR A 152 20.24 13.67 10.01
C TYR A 152 21.71 14.07 10.18
N ILE A 153 22.43 14.20 9.05
CA ILE A 153 23.58 15.11 8.96
C ILE A 153 23.00 16.51 8.73
N ALA A 154 22.70 17.22 9.82
CA ALA A 154 22.61 18.66 9.80
C ALA A 154 23.95 19.20 10.26
N MET A 155 24.77 19.71 9.33
CA MET A 155 26.05 20.33 9.64
C MET A 155 25.78 21.76 10.12
N GLN A 156 25.38 21.94 11.39
CA GLN A 156 25.34 23.27 12.00
C GLN A 156 26.72 23.63 12.51
N ALA A 157 27.48 24.35 11.71
CA ALA A 157 28.64 25.10 12.19
C ALA A 157 28.14 26.39 12.85
N TRP A 158 28.20 26.45 14.19
CA TRP A 158 28.03 27.71 14.92
C TRP A 158 29.36 28.47 14.89
N LEU A 159 29.46 29.47 14.00
CA LEU A 159 30.48 30.52 14.13
C LEU A 159 29.96 31.56 15.12
N VAL A 160 30.39 31.48 16.37
CA VAL A 160 30.22 32.57 17.33
C VAL A 160 31.25 33.66 16.97
N SER A 161 30.80 34.71 16.27
CA SER A 161 31.56 35.96 16.12
C SER A 161 31.33 36.85 17.35
N PRO A 162 32.37 37.41 17.99
CA PRO A 162 32.22 38.28 19.16
C PRO A 162 31.77 39.70 18.81
N ALA A 163 31.49 40.01 17.54
CA ALA A 163 30.95 41.30 17.13
C ALA A 163 29.53 41.11 16.63
N GLY A 164 28.56 41.53 17.45
CA GLY A 164 27.15 41.48 17.14
C GLY A 164 26.84 42.21 15.84
N LEU A 165 26.35 41.47 14.84
CA LEU A 165 25.62 41.95 13.68
C LEU A 165 24.82 40.76 13.12
N ASN A 166 23.50 40.85 13.26
CA ASN A 166 22.54 39.91 12.69
C ASN A 166 22.61 39.95 11.16
N VAL A 167 22.74 38.81 10.51
CA VAL A 167 22.49 38.68 9.06
C VAL A 167 21.54 37.51 8.82
N PHE A 168 20.45 37.85 8.12
CA PHE A 168 19.28 37.06 7.79
C PHE A 168 19.61 35.70 7.15
N ALA A 169 19.00 34.63 7.67
CA ALA A 169 18.83 33.39 6.93
C ALA A 169 17.54 33.50 6.08
N LEU A 170 17.69 33.55 4.77
CA LEU A 170 16.59 33.36 3.83
C LEU A 170 16.20 31.87 3.80
N ASN A 171 14.90 31.62 3.94
CA ASN A 171 14.29 30.30 3.84
C ASN A 171 14.51 29.69 2.43
N PRO A 172 14.89 28.41 2.31
CA PRO A 172 15.01 27.73 1.02
C PRO A 172 13.67 27.15 0.49
N ASN A 173 12.51 27.67 0.91
CA ASN A 173 11.19 27.17 0.49
C ASN A 173 10.47 28.05 -0.55
N GLU A 174 11.17 28.95 -1.24
CA GLU A 174 10.62 29.64 -2.40
C GLU A 174 11.22 29.08 -3.69
N VAL A 175 10.44 28.23 -4.37
CA VAL A 175 10.14 28.21 -5.82
C VAL A 175 9.62 26.81 -6.16
N TYR A 176 8.29 26.66 -6.14
CA TYR A 176 7.48 25.87 -7.08
C TYR A 176 6.01 26.19 -6.81
N ALA A 177 5.53 27.29 -7.41
CA ALA A 177 4.15 27.54 -7.82
C ALA A 177 4.18 28.60 -8.94
#